data_AF-A0A4D7AX73-F1
#
_entry.id   AF-A0A4D7AX73-F1
#
_cell.length_a   1.000
_cell.length_b   1.000
_cell.length_c   1.000
_cell.angle_alpha   90.00
_cell.angle_beta   90.00
_cell.angle_gamma   90.00
#
_symmetry.space_group_name_H-M   'P 1'
#
loop_
_entity.id
_entity.type
_entity.pdbx_description
1 polymer ?
#
loop_
_entity_poly.entity_id
_entity_poly.type
_entity_poly.pdbx_seq_one_letter_code
_entity_poly.pdbx_strand_id
1 'polypeptide(L)'
;MPWNNQGGGGPWGGGGGGSGPKGPWGQGPQGGGGGGQPPDLEELIRKSQERLKSVLPGGGGNIGAKGIGLIAILGAFIYAATGFYTVSQNEVGVNTVFGRHIGNAAPGLNWNPPAPFGTVYRVPVTDVRRTEVGYRSGGGPRGGNRDVLEESLMLTGDENIIDIDLEVQWDVNAAQVADFVFQMQNPEGTVKSVAESALREAVGRRNIQPILTTDQSAIAAEIRTLMQKTLDDYKSGVNVRVVQLLSALPPQQVRGSFLDVNAAQQDQSRVQNEARTYSSQVVPEARGRAAQTLQEAEAYRDRVVAEASGQASRFTQVYEQYRRAPDVTRERMFLETMERILGGTDKIIIDQPAGGHGVQPFLPLDQLTRRPQAGTTQGTTR
;
A
#
# COMPACT_ATOMS: atom_id res chain seq x y z
N MET A 1 27.18 -9.63 -13.64
CA MET A 1 28.35 -10.24 -14.32
C MET A 1 27.89 -10.75 -15.68
N PRO A 2 28.35 -10.19 -16.81
CA PRO A 2 28.29 -10.91 -18.06
C PRO A 2 29.66 -11.54 -18.34
N TRP A 3 29.63 -12.84 -18.59
CA TRP A 3 30.71 -13.56 -19.22
C TRP A 3 30.78 -13.18 -20.70
N ASN A 4 31.99 -13.03 -21.23
CA ASN A 4 32.20 -13.18 -22.66
C ASN A 4 33.41 -14.07 -22.91
N ASN A 5 33.22 -14.98 -23.86
CA ASN A 5 34.16 -15.99 -24.30
C ASN A 5 34.61 -15.63 -25.72
N GLN A 6 35.91 -15.52 -25.95
CA GLN A 6 36.58 -15.51 -27.26
C GLN A 6 38.08 -15.43 -26.92
N GLY A 7 38.95 -16.38 -27.25
CA GLY A 7 38.98 -17.24 -28.42
C GLY A 7 40.17 -16.81 -29.27
N GLY A 8 41.14 -17.70 -29.46
CA GLY A 8 42.03 -17.65 -30.62
C GLY A 8 43.52 -17.46 -30.33
N GLY A 9 44.27 -18.55 -30.54
CA GLY A 9 45.42 -18.53 -31.45
C GLY A 9 46.79 -18.24 -30.85
N GLY A 10 47.75 -19.11 -31.13
CA GLY A 10 49.17 -18.78 -31.00
C GLY A 10 50.07 -19.97 -30.64
N PRO A 11 50.73 -20.60 -31.62
CA PRO A 11 51.66 -21.71 -31.41
C PRO A 11 53.13 -21.25 -31.39
N TRP A 12 53.99 -22.07 -30.76
CA TRP A 12 55.46 -22.07 -30.73
C TRP A 12 56.17 -21.16 -29.71
N GLY A 13 57.07 -21.78 -28.92
CA GLY A 13 58.38 -21.19 -28.64
C GLY A 13 58.94 -21.35 -27.23
N GLY A 14 59.91 -22.28 -27.07
CA GLY A 14 61.03 -22.24 -26.10
C GLY A 14 60.67 -22.53 -24.63
N GLY A 15 61.49 -23.18 -23.81
CA GLY A 15 62.89 -23.57 -23.88
C GLY A 15 63.44 -23.63 -22.44
N GLY A 16 64.33 -24.59 -22.14
CA GLY A 16 65.13 -24.67 -20.91
C GLY A 16 64.41 -25.29 -19.70
N GLY A 17 64.92 -26.29 -18.98
CA GLY A 17 66.29 -26.75 -18.80
C GLY A 17 66.87 -26.23 -17.48
N GLY A 18 66.97 -27.11 -16.47
CA GLY A 18 68.00 -26.98 -15.42
C GLY A 18 67.59 -26.96 -13.94
N SER A 19 67.76 -28.13 -13.29
CA SER A 19 68.61 -28.34 -12.10
C SER A 19 68.23 -27.79 -10.69
N GLY A 20 67.73 -28.71 -9.85
CA GLY A 20 68.21 -29.01 -8.47
C GLY A 20 67.82 -28.05 -7.30
N PRO A 21 68.02 -28.42 -6.00
CA PRO A 21 68.75 -29.58 -5.46
C PRO A 21 68.06 -30.38 -4.33
N LYS A 22 68.70 -31.51 -4.02
CA LYS A 22 68.49 -32.51 -2.95
C LYS A 22 68.68 -32.00 -1.52
N GLY A 23 68.04 -32.72 -0.59
CA GLY A 23 68.57 -33.08 0.73
C GLY A 23 67.57 -33.96 1.52
N PRO A 24 67.95 -34.64 2.62
CA PRO A 24 69.30 -34.99 3.06
C PRO A 24 69.35 -36.33 3.81
N TRP A 25 69.35 -37.49 3.14
CA TRP A 25 69.78 -38.74 3.79
C TRP A 25 70.50 -39.61 2.77
N GLY A 26 71.82 -39.66 2.88
CA GLY A 26 72.68 -40.55 2.12
C GLY A 26 73.59 -41.32 3.06
N GLN A 27 73.65 -42.63 2.91
CA GLN A 27 74.82 -43.47 3.06
C GLN A 27 74.54 -44.82 2.39
N GLY A 28 75.52 -45.29 1.58
CA GLY A 28 75.45 -46.55 0.80
C GLY A 28 75.54 -47.81 1.67
N PRO A 29 75.59 -49.03 1.08
CA PRO A 29 76.62 -49.37 0.10
C PRO A 29 76.20 -50.31 -1.05
N GLN A 30 76.98 -50.22 -2.13
CA GLN A 30 77.63 -51.31 -2.87
C GLN A 30 77.04 -52.74 -2.84
N GLY A 31 76.60 -53.18 -4.03
CA GLY A 31 76.99 -54.44 -4.64
C GLY A 31 76.45 -55.74 -4.05
N GLY A 32 75.62 -56.45 -4.83
CA GLY A 32 75.33 -57.86 -4.59
C GLY A 32 74.12 -58.31 -5.39
N GLY A 33 74.34 -59.26 -6.30
CA GLY A 33 73.35 -59.70 -7.28
C GLY A 33 72.14 -60.42 -6.68
N GLY A 34 71.13 -60.60 -7.53
CA GLY A 34 69.96 -61.41 -7.21
C GLY A 34 68.78 -60.96 -8.04
N GLY A 35 68.44 -61.76 -9.05
CA GLY A 35 67.30 -61.51 -9.94
C GLY A 35 65.98 -61.40 -9.18
N GLY A 36 65.09 -60.58 -9.74
CA GLY A 36 63.71 -60.42 -9.29
C GLY A 36 63.06 -59.32 -10.11
N GLN A 37 62.40 -59.70 -11.21
CA GLN A 37 61.48 -58.85 -11.96
C GLN A 37 60.50 -58.14 -11.00
N PRO A 38 60.16 -56.85 -11.25
CA PRO A 38 59.10 -56.17 -10.52
C PRO A 38 57.75 -56.88 -10.74
N PRO A 39 56.81 -56.83 -9.78
CA PRO A 39 55.50 -57.46 -9.91
C PRO A 39 54.76 -56.87 -11.12
N ASP A 40 54.51 -57.72 -12.12
CA ASP A 40 53.85 -57.35 -13.35
C ASP A 40 52.43 -56.84 -13.04
N LEU A 41 52.18 -55.54 -13.30
CA LEU A 41 50.83 -54.97 -13.39
C LEU A 41 49.97 -55.75 -14.41
N GLU A 42 50.66 -56.40 -15.35
CA GLU A 42 50.10 -57.34 -16.31
C GLU A 42 49.59 -58.63 -15.66
N GLU A 43 50.21 -59.13 -14.59
CA GLU A 43 49.71 -60.26 -13.80
C GLU A 43 48.47 -59.90 -12.95
N LEU A 44 48.39 -58.67 -12.45
CA LEU A 44 47.22 -58.18 -11.71
C LEU A 44 46.03 -57.95 -12.63
N ILE A 45 46.27 -57.40 -13.83
CA ILE A 45 45.26 -57.26 -14.89
C ILE A 45 44.82 -58.65 -15.36
N ARG A 46 45.76 -59.58 -15.57
CA ARG A 46 45.45 -60.95 -16.00
C ARG A 46 44.70 -61.75 -14.94
N LYS A 47 45.06 -61.64 -13.66
CA LYS A 47 44.28 -62.23 -12.54
C LYS A 47 42.88 -61.63 -12.39
N SER A 48 42.71 -60.34 -12.68
CA SER A 48 41.39 -59.69 -12.69
C SER A 48 40.53 -60.21 -13.86
N GLN A 49 41.16 -60.44 -15.01
CA GLN A 49 40.54 -60.97 -16.22
C GLN A 49 40.22 -62.47 -16.09
N GLU A 50 41.02 -63.23 -15.34
CA GLU A 50 40.79 -64.64 -15.01
C GLU A 50 39.67 -64.84 -13.98
N ARG A 51 39.54 -63.96 -12.98
CA ARG A 51 38.40 -63.97 -12.06
C ARG A 51 37.11 -63.50 -12.73
N LEU A 52 37.19 -62.57 -13.69
CA LEU A 52 36.05 -62.20 -14.52
C LEU A 52 35.64 -63.36 -15.44
N LYS A 53 36.61 -64.10 -16.01
CA LYS A 53 36.41 -65.33 -16.79
C LYS A 53 35.94 -66.54 -15.97
N SER A 54 36.07 -66.55 -14.64
CA SER A 54 35.53 -67.64 -13.81
C SER A 54 34.08 -67.40 -13.39
N VAL A 55 33.59 -66.17 -13.47
CA VAL A 55 32.20 -65.80 -13.17
C VAL A 55 31.38 -65.62 -14.47
N LEU A 56 32.04 -65.31 -15.58
CA LEU A 56 31.48 -65.44 -16.92
C LEU A 56 31.81 -66.83 -17.49
N PRO A 57 30.83 -67.70 -17.77
CA PRO A 57 31.11 -69.00 -18.36
C PRO A 57 31.71 -68.82 -19.77
N GLY A 58 33.00 -69.13 -19.90
CA GLY A 58 33.68 -69.66 -21.10
C GLY A 58 33.62 -68.83 -22.38
N GLY A 59 34.77 -68.29 -22.80
CA GLY A 59 34.93 -67.61 -24.09
C GLY A 59 34.84 -68.53 -25.30
N GLY A 60 34.30 -67.99 -26.41
CA GLY A 60 34.35 -68.59 -27.74
C GLY A 60 32.97 -68.74 -28.40
N GLY A 61 32.53 -67.70 -29.10
CA GLY A 61 31.66 -67.81 -30.28
C GLY A 61 30.21 -68.29 -30.13
N ASN A 62 29.76 -68.74 -28.96
CA ASN A 62 28.37 -69.15 -28.77
C ASN A 62 27.89 -68.77 -27.37
N ILE A 63 27.19 -67.64 -27.28
CA ILE A 63 26.50 -67.25 -26.05
C ILE A 63 25.37 -68.27 -25.87
N GLY A 64 25.63 -69.36 -25.14
CA GLY A 64 24.59 -70.32 -24.77
C GLY A 64 23.43 -69.59 -24.09
N ALA A 65 22.20 -70.10 -24.22
CA ALA A 65 20.97 -69.44 -23.75
C ALA A 65 21.06 -68.84 -22.32
N LYS A 66 21.90 -69.41 -21.45
CA LYS A 66 22.20 -68.90 -20.09
C LYS A 66 22.98 -67.57 -20.06
N GLY A 67 23.92 -67.34 -20.99
CA GLY A 67 24.68 -66.08 -21.09
C GLY A 67 23.86 -64.94 -21.69
N ILE A 68 23.00 -65.25 -22.68
CA ILE A 68 22.04 -64.27 -23.23
C ILE A 68 21.03 -63.89 -22.15
N GLY A 69 20.55 -64.87 -21.36
CA GLY A 69 19.67 -64.62 -20.23
C GLY A 69 20.29 -63.69 -19.18
N LEU A 70 21.56 -63.88 -18.84
CA LEU A 70 22.25 -63.05 -17.84
C LEU A 70 22.46 -61.60 -18.34
N ILE A 71 22.79 -61.42 -19.62
CA ILE A 71 22.91 -60.09 -20.25
C ILE A 71 21.53 -59.41 -20.35
N ALA A 72 20.48 -60.15 -20.69
CA ALA A 72 19.12 -59.62 -20.75
C ALA A 72 18.62 -59.17 -19.37
N ILE A 73 18.91 -59.96 -18.32
CA ILE A 73 18.57 -59.59 -16.93
C ILE A 73 19.35 -58.35 -16.49
N LEU A 74 20.66 -58.29 -16.78
CA LEU A 74 21.48 -57.12 -16.46
C LEU A 74 20.99 -55.87 -17.20
N GLY A 75 20.65 -56.01 -18.49
CA GLY A 75 20.07 -54.94 -19.30
C GLY A 75 18.71 -54.47 -18.77
N ALA A 76 17.84 -55.40 -18.34
CA ALA A 76 16.57 -55.08 -17.70
C ALA A 76 16.75 -54.34 -16.38
N PHE A 77 17.76 -54.71 -15.57
CA PHE A 77 18.10 -54.00 -14.33
C PHE A 77 18.60 -52.58 -14.60
N ILE A 78 19.51 -52.41 -15.56
CA ILE A 78 20.00 -51.07 -15.96
C ILE A 78 18.84 -50.23 -16.49
N TYR A 79 17.98 -50.81 -17.33
CA TYR A 79 16.78 -50.15 -17.82
C TYR A 79 15.85 -49.74 -16.67
N ALA A 80 15.53 -50.63 -15.74
CA ALA A 80 14.71 -50.31 -14.57
C ALA A 80 15.35 -49.22 -13.69
N ALA A 81 16.68 -49.18 -13.57
CA ALA A 81 17.39 -48.14 -12.85
C ALA A 81 17.27 -46.75 -13.52
N THR A 82 17.03 -46.68 -14.83
CA THR A 82 16.73 -45.38 -15.49
C THR A 82 15.36 -44.80 -15.10
N GLY A 83 14.50 -45.58 -14.42
CA GLY A 83 13.21 -45.14 -13.92
C GLY A 83 13.26 -44.29 -12.64
N PHE A 84 14.44 -44.14 -12.01
CA PHE A 84 14.59 -43.26 -10.85
C PHE A 84 14.63 -41.79 -11.27
N TYR A 85 13.84 -40.96 -10.58
CA TYR A 85 13.83 -39.52 -10.80
C TYR A 85 13.60 -38.80 -9.46
N THR A 86 14.02 -37.54 -9.42
CA THR A 86 13.83 -36.69 -8.24
C THR A 86 12.77 -35.64 -8.52
N VAL A 87 11.97 -35.33 -7.50
CA VAL A 87 10.97 -34.27 -7.48
C VAL A 87 11.41 -33.22 -6.46
N SER A 88 11.40 -31.95 -6.88
CA SER A 88 11.77 -30.82 -6.02
C SER A 88 10.70 -30.54 -4.96
N GLN A 89 11.03 -29.79 -3.90
CA GLN A 89 10.06 -29.44 -2.84
C GLN A 89 8.94 -28.49 -3.32
N ASN A 90 9.17 -27.73 -4.39
CA ASN A 90 8.19 -26.84 -5.01
C ASN A 90 7.36 -27.52 -6.10
N GLU A 91 7.63 -28.79 -6.40
CA GLU A 91 7.00 -29.54 -7.49
C GLU A 91 6.26 -30.77 -6.97
N VAL A 92 5.25 -31.19 -7.73
CA VAL A 92 4.61 -32.49 -7.57
C VAL A 92 4.77 -33.27 -8.87
N GLY A 93 5.21 -34.53 -8.75
CA GLY A 93 5.32 -35.44 -9.89
C GLY A 93 4.00 -36.15 -10.11
N VAL A 94 3.44 -36.07 -11.32
CA VAL A 94 2.26 -36.82 -11.74
C VAL A 94 2.71 -38.01 -12.57
N ASN A 95 2.53 -39.21 -12.02
CA ASN A 95 3.04 -40.43 -12.63
C ASN A 95 1.98 -41.09 -13.49
N THR A 96 2.39 -41.46 -14.69
CA THR A 96 1.55 -42.20 -15.64
C THR A 96 2.28 -43.44 -16.14
N VAL A 97 1.53 -44.52 -16.33
CA VAL A 97 2.01 -45.75 -16.97
C VAL A 97 0.99 -46.16 -18.01
N PHE A 98 1.46 -46.38 -19.25
CA PHE A 98 0.61 -46.61 -20.42
C PHE A 98 -0.51 -45.56 -20.58
N GLY A 99 -0.23 -44.30 -20.20
CA GLY A 99 -1.18 -43.20 -20.25
C GLY A 99 -2.22 -43.17 -19.13
N ARG A 100 -2.25 -44.15 -18.22
CA ARG A 100 -3.13 -44.13 -17.04
C ARG A 100 -2.42 -43.47 -15.86
N HIS A 101 -3.11 -42.56 -15.17
CA HIS A 101 -2.66 -41.98 -13.90
C HIS A 101 -2.65 -43.04 -12.79
N ILE A 102 -1.50 -43.15 -12.10
CA ILE A 102 -1.29 -44.15 -11.03
C ILE A 102 -1.26 -43.48 -9.65
N GLY A 103 -0.80 -42.23 -9.60
CA GLY A 103 -0.66 -41.49 -8.35
C GLY A 103 0.28 -40.30 -8.47
N ASN A 104 0.33 -39.52 -7.39
CA ASN A 104 1.19 -38.36 -7.26
C ASN A 104 2.44 -38.74 -6.45
N ALA A 105 3.60 -38.30 -6.91
CA ALA A 105 4.89 -38.50 -6.26
C ALA A 105 5.20 -37.34 -5.32
N ALA A 106 5.56 -37.67 -4.08
CA ALA A 106 5.98 -36.70 -3.07
C ALA A 106 7.39 -36.14 -3.40
N PRO A 107 7.79 -34.99 -2.83
CA PRO A 107 9.13 -34.47 -2.98
C PRO A 107 10.20 -35.47 -2.55
N GLY A 108 11.27 -35.61 -3.34
CA GLY A 108 12.36 -36.57 -3.10
C GLY A 108 12.57 -37.56 -4.24
N LEU A 109 13.27 -38.66 -3.94
CA LEU A 109 13.57 -39.72 -4.90
C LEU A 109 12.36 -40.63 -5.08
N ASN A 110 11.90 -40.74 -6.32
CA ASN A 110 10.79 -41.59 -6.71
C ASN A 110 11.20 -42.50 -7.86
N TRP A 111 10.40 -43.54 -8.09
CA TRP A 111 10.61 -44.48 -9.18
C TRP A 111 9.34 -44.61 -10.01
N ASN A 112 9.48 -44.50 -11.33
CA ASN A 112 8.41 -44.75 -12.30
C ASN A 112 9.01 -45.60 -13.43
N PRO A 113 8.24 -46.51 -14.06
CA PRO A 113 8.74 -47.28 -15.19
C PRO A 113 9.31 -46.34 -16.26
N PRO A 114 10.54 -46.60 -16.75
CA PRO A 114 11.17 -45.77 -17.77
C PRO A 114 10.38 -45.78 -19.08
N ALA A 115 10.61 -44.76 -19.92
CA ALA A 115 9.98 -44.67 -21.23
C ALA A 115 10.29 -45.93 -22.08
N PRO A 116 9.33 -46.46 -22.85
CA PRO A 116 8.03 -45.89 -23.23
C PRO A 116 6.86 -46.25 -22.29
N PHE A 117 7.09 -47.02 -21.23
CA PHE A 117 6.01 -47.55 -20.40
C PHE A 117 5.43 -46.52 -19.42
N GLY A 118 6.26 -45.60 -18.94
CA GLY A 118 5.82 -44.54 -18.04
C GLY A 118 6.34 -43.16 -18.42
N THR A 119 5.54 -42.16 -18.07
CA THR A 119 5.87 -40.74 -18.22
C THR A 119 5.59 -40.00 -16.90
N VAL A 120 6.43 -39.01 -16.58
CA VAL A 120 6.32 -38.22 -15.36
C VAL A 120 6.19 -36.74 -15.73
N TYR A 121 5.10 -36.12 -15.31
CA TYR A 121 4.90 -34.67 -15.44
C TYR A 121 5.26 -34.00 -14.12
N ARG A 122 6.17 -33.03 -14.15
CA ARG A 122 6.56 -32.24 -12.96
C ARG A 122 5.85 -30.91 -13.04
N VAL A 123 5.02 -30.62 -12.06
CA VAL A 123 4.26 -29.36 -12.02
C VAL A 123 4.69 -28.58 -10.78
N PRO A 124 5.15 -27.33 -10.93
CA PRO A 124 5.41 -26.48 -9.79
C PRO A 124 4.07 -26.06 -9.16
N VAL A 125 3.87 -26.43 -7.90
CA VAL A 125 2.62 -26.17 -7.15
C VAL A 125 2.73 -24.96 -6.23
N THR A 126 3.95 -24.62 -5.81
CA THR A 126 4.21 -23.47 -4.92
C THR A 126 4.35 -22.15 -5.67
N ASP A 127 4.58 -22.21 -6.98
CA ASP A 127 4.81 -21.03 -7.80
C ASP A 127 3.49 -20.32 -8.09
N VAL A 128 3.37 -19.07 -7.64
CA VAL A 128 2.23 -18.21 -7.96
C VAL A 128 2.41 -17.67 -9.36
N ARG A 129 1.52 -18.08 -10.26
CA ARG A 129 1.48 -17.60 -11.65
C ARG A 129 0.59 -16.38 -11.73
N ARG A 130 0.94 -15.47 -12.65
CA ARG A 130 0.16 -14.27 -12.93
C ARG A 130 -0.42 -14.36 -14.33
N THR A 131 -1.69 -14.08 -14.45
CA THR A 131 -2.40 -13.96 -15.71
C THR A 131 -2.92 -12.54 -15.82
N GLU A 132 -2.45 -11.85 -16.86
CA GLU A 132 -2.81 -10.48 -17.19
C GLU A 132 -3.96 -10.51 -18.21
N VAL A 133 -4.98 -9.69 -17.97
CA VAL A 133 -6.13 -9.49 -18.85
C VAL A 133 -6.29 -7.99 -19.07
N GLY A 134 -6.39 -7.56 -20.33
CA GLY A 134 -6.51 -6.15 -20.71
C GLY A 134 -5.18 -5.46 -20.97
N TYR A 135 -4.06 -6.00 -20.48
CA TYR A 135 -2.74 -5.47 -20.74
C TYR A 135 -1.70 -6.58 -20.92
N ARG A 136 -0.54 -6.17 -21.44
CA ARG A 136 0.69 -6.97 -21.48
C ARG A 136 1.80 -6.19 -20.79
N SER A 137 2.40 -6.75 -19.75
CA SER A 137 3.60 -6.18 -19.15
C SER A 137 4.79 -6.32 -20.11
N GLY A 138 5.31 -5.19 -20.59
CA GLY A 138 6.46 -5.16 -21.47
C GLY A 138 7.76 -5.29 -20.69
N GLY A 139 8.40 -6.47 -20.68
CA GLY A 139 9.67 -6.73 -19.98
C GLY A 139 10.93 -6.02 -20.51
N GLY A 140 10.79 -4.93 -21.26
CA GLY A 140 11.91 -4.18 -21.86
C GLY A 140 12.40 -3.00 -21.02
N PRO A 141 13.62 -2.46 -21.26
CA PRO A 141 14.18 -1.31 -20.52
C PRO A 141 13.39 0.01 -20.61
N ARG A 142 12.41 0.08 -21.52
CA ARG A 142 11.44 1.19 -21.67
C ARG A 142 10.02 0.74 -21.25
N GLY A 143 9.95 -0.16 -20.27
CA GLY A 143 8.75 -0.91 -19.87
C GLY A 143 7.53 -0.04 -19.66
N GLY A 144 6.67 0.00 -20.67
CA GLY A 144 5.30 0.45 -20.56
C GLY A 144 4.39 -0.76 -20.76
N ASN A 145 3.32 -0.84 -19.97
CA ASN A 145 2.25 -1.80 -20.22
C ASN A 145 1.62 -1.47 -21.57
N ARG A 146 1.46 -2.47 -22.43
CA ARG A 146 0.70 -2.33 -23.67
C ARG A 146 -0.72 -2.77 -23.41
N ASP A 147 -1.66 -1.83 -23.55
CA ASP A 147 -3.09 -2.10 -23.49
C ASP A 147 -3.54 -2.98 -24.67
N VAL A 148 -4.46 -3.89 -24.39
CA VAL A 148 -5.07 -4.85 -25.33
C VAL A 148 -6.58 -4.64 -25.28
N LEU A 149 -7.03 -3.71 -26.13
CA LEU A 149 -8.41 -3.22 -26.17
C LEU A 149 -9.45 -4.34 -26.36
N GLU A 150 -9.12 -5.42 -27.06
CA GLU A 150 -10.03 -6.55 -27.26
C GLU A 150 -10.37 -7.29 -25.96
N GLU A 151 -9.49 -7.20 -24.96
CA GLU A 151 -9.61 -7.85 -23.65
C GLU A 151 -10.11 -6.87 -22.58
N SER A 152 -9.68 -5.61 -22.62
CA SER A 152 -9.99 -4.60 -21.60
C SER A 152 -11.31 -3.86 -21.81
N LEU A 153 -11.78 -3.70 -23.05
CA LEU A 153 -12.95 -2.89 -23.37
C LEU A 153 -14.27 -3.63 -23.15
N MET A 154 -15.12 -3.08 -22.28
CA MET A 154 -16.38 -3.71 -21.86
C MET A 154 -17.53 -2.71 -21.77
N LEU A 155 -18.76 -3.23 -21.89
CA LEU A 155 -19.99 -2.48 -21.69
C LEU A 155 -20.53 -2.76 -20.27
N THR A 156 -20.79 -1.71 -19.51
CA THR A 156 -21.42 -1.78 -18.19
C THR A 156 -22.94 -1.91 -18.32
N GLY A 157 -23.61 -2.26 -17.21
CA GLY A 157 -25.07 -2.42 -17.18
C GLY A 157 -25.88 -1.13 -17.46
N ASP A 158 -25.24 0.03 -17.37
CA ASP A 158 -25.79 1.35 -17.71
C ASP A 158 -25.30 1.87 -19.08
N GLU A 159 -24.94 0.95 -19.98
CA GLU A 159 -24.58 1.23 -21.39
C GLU A 159 -23.32 2.11 -21.57
N ASN A 160 -22.47 2.21 -20.55
CA ASN A 160 -21.19 2.91 -20.67
C ASN A 160 -20.06 1.96 -21.07
N ILE A 161 -19.10 2.49 -21.83
CA ILE A 161 -17.90 1.76 -22.21
C ILE A 161 -16.80 2.06 -21.19
N ILE A 162 -16.15 1.01 -20.70
CA ILE A 162 -15.04 1.09 -19.75
C ILE A 162 -13.87 0.21 -20.23
N ASP A 163 -12.66 0.67 -19.93
CA ASP A 163 -11.39 0.00 -20.14
C ASP A 163 -10.88 -0.49 -18.77
N ILE A 164 -10.81 -1.82 -18.60
CA ILE A 164 -10.45 -2.47 -17.34
C ILE A 164 -9.26 -3.40 -17.50
N ASP A 165 -8.26 -3.18 -16.65
CA ASP A 165 -7.11 -4.07 -16.48
C ASP A 165 -7.30 -4.96 -15.26
N LEU A 166 -7.07 -6.26 -15.43
CA LEU A 166 -7.22 -7.26 -14.38
C LEU A 166 -5.94 -8.11 -14.28
N GLU A 167 -5.43 -8.26 -13.06
CA GLU A 167 -4.38 -9.21 -12.73
C GLU A 167 -4.96 -10.34 -11.88
N VAL A 168 -4.76 -11.57 -12.34
CA VAL A 168 -5.13 -12.79 -11.60
C VAL A 168 -3.89 -13.52 -11.16
N GLN A 169 -3.79 -13.76 -9.86
CA GLN A 169 -2.74 -14.57 -9.26
C GLN A 169 -3.30 -15.91 -8.81
N TRP A 170 -2.71 -17.00 -9.29
CA TRP A 170 -3.19 -18.35 -9.05
C TRP A 170 -2.04 -19.34 -8.88
N ASP A 171 -2.31 -20.44 -8.18
CA ASP A 171 -1.38 -21.54 -8.00
C ASP A 171 -2.09 -22.88 -8.24
N VAL A 172 -1.31 -23.95 -8.34
CA VAL A 172 -1.84 -25.30 -8.59
C VAL A 172 -2.05 -26.01 -7.26
N ASN A 173 -3.24 -26.56 -7.04
CA ASN A 173 -3.55 -27.30 -5.83
C ASN A 173 -2.81 -28.65 -5.82
N ALA A 174 -1.90 -28.84 -4.86
CA ALA A 174 -1.11 -30.06 -4.70
C ALA A 174 -1.95 -31.35 -4.56
N ALA A 175 -3.19 -31.26 -4.09
CA ALA A 175 -4.10 -32.41 -3.98
C ALA A 175 -4.71 -32.83 -5.33
N GLN A 176 -4.88 -31.89 -6.27
CA GLN A 176 -5.61 -32.06 -7.54
C GLN A 176 -4.71 -31.82 -8.77
N VAL A 177 -3.39 -32.00 -8.64
CA VAL A 177 -2.42 -31.77 -9.73
C VAL A 177 -2.68 -32.65 -10.95
N ALA A 178 -3.24 -33.85 -10.75
CA ALA A 178 -3.62 -34.72 -11.85
C ALA A 178 -4.67 -34.06 -12.76
N ASP A 179 -5.65 -33.39 -12.17
CA ASP A 179 -6.70 -32.71 -12.91
C ASP A 179 -6.12 -31.54 -13.73
N PHE A 180 -5.17 -30.79 -13.16
CA PHE A 180 -4.45 -29.73 -13.86
C PHE A 180 -3.71 -30.20 -15.12
N VAL A 181 -3.13 -31.41 -15.11
CA VAL A 181 -2.36 -31.96 -16.24
C VAL A 181 -3.25 -32.60 -17.29
N PHE A 182 -4.34 -33.27 -16.90
CA PHE A 182 -5.12 -34.10 -17.82
C PHE A 182 -6.43 -33.46 -18.28
N GLN A 183 -7.02 -32.58 -17.49
CA GLN A 183 -8.34 -32.02 -17.79
C GLN A 183 -8.27 -30.80 -18.72
N MET A 184 -7.12 -30.11 -18.77
CA MET A 184 -6.91 -28.94 -19.60
C MET A 184 -5.75 -29.12 -20.58
N GLN A 185 -6.00 -28.78 -21.85
CA GLN A 185 -4.93 -28.74 -22.87
C GLN A 185 -4.01 -27.52 -22.70
N ASN A 186 -4.58 -26.35 -22.37
CA ASN A 186 -3.83 -25.11 -22.14
C ASN A 186 -4.32 -24.42 -20.86
N PRO A 187 -3.75 -24.75 -19.69
CA PRO A 187 -4.22 -24.22 -18.41
C PRO A 187 -4.15 -22.69 -18.31
N GLU A 188 -3.06 -22.08 -18.80
CA GLU A 188 -2.89 -20.62 -18.75
C GLU A 188 -3.93 -19.90 -19.62
N GLY A 189 -4.18 -20.42 -20.83
CA GLY A 189 -5.21 -19.88 -21.72
C GLY A 189 -6.62 -20.06 -21.19
N THR A 190 -6.92 -21.19 -20.53
CA THR A 190 -8.23 -21.43 -19.90
C THR A 190 -8.46 -20.49 -18.72
N VAL A 191 -7.47 -20.34 -17.82
CA VAL A 191 -7.58 -19.40 -16.69
C VAL A 191 -7.81 -17.98 -17.20
N LYS A 192 -7.10 -17.59 -18.27
CA LYS A 192 -7.32 -16.30 -18.93
C LYS A 192 -8.75 -16.14 -19.46
N SER A 193 -9.25 -17.14 -20.19
CA SER A 193 -10.60 -17.11 -20.77
C SER A 193 -11.69 -17.06 -19.69
N VAL A 194 -11.49 -17.78 -18.59
CA VAL A 194 -12.38 -17.74 -17.42
C VAL A 194 -12.32 -16.39 -16.73
N ALA A 195 -11.13 -15.79 -16.60
CA ALA A 195 -10.97 -14.45 -16.05
C ALA A 195 -11.71 -13.39 -16.90
N GLU A 196 -11.53 -13.42 -18.23
CA GLU A 196 -12.24 -12.53 -19.15
C GLU A 196 -13.77 -12.70 -19.05
N SER A 197 -14.25 -13.94 -18.99
CA SER A 197 -15.69 -14.23 -18.86
C SER A 197 -16.24 -13.74 -17.52
N ALA A 198 -15.53 -14.01 -16.42
CA ALA A 198 -15.96 -13.60 -15.08
C ALA A 198 -15.94 -12.08 -14.92
N LEU A 199 -14.92 -11.42 -15.50
CA LEU A 199 -14.84 -9.96 -15.55
C LEU A 199 -16.02 -9.37 -16.33
N ARG A 200 -16.31 -9.89 -17.53
CA ARG A 200 -17.46 -9.44 -18.35
C ARG A 200 -18.79 -9.64 -17.64
N GLU A 201 -18.99 -10.77 -16.95
CA GLU A 201 -20.21 -11.02 -16.17
C GLU A 201 -20.36 -10.03 -15.00
N ALA A 202 -19.28 -9.80 -14.25
CA ALA A 202 -19.28 -8.91 -13.09
C ALA A 202 -19.51 -7.44 -13.48
N VAL A 203 -18.90 -7.00 -14.59
CA VAL A 203 -19.00 -5.63 -15.11
C VAL A 203 -20.35 -5.38 -15.78
N GLY A 204 -20.85 -6.34 -16.59
CA GLY A 204 -22.12 -6.19 -17.31
C GLY A 204 -23.36 -6.13 -16.42
N ARG A 205 -23.25 -6.55 -15.16
CA ARG A 205 -24.34 -6.47 -14.16
C ARG A 205 -24.33 -5.19 -13.32
N ARG A 206 -23.32 -4.33 -13.48
CA ARG A 206 -23.08 -3.16 -12.63
C ARG A 206 -23.08 -1.88 -13.45
N ASN A 207 -23.47 -0.79 -12.80
CA ASN A 207 -23.32 0.55 -13.35
C ASN A 207 -21.84 0.95 -13.34
N ILE A 208 -21.46 1.96 -14.12
CA ILE A 208 -20.05 2.39 -14.22
C ILE A 208 -19.52 2.99 -12.91
N GLN A 209 -20.35 3.75 -12.18
CA GLN A 209 -19.90 4.53 -11.04
C GLN A 209 -19.24 3.69 -9.92
N PRO A 210 -19.85 2.58 -9.44
CA PRO A 210 -19.25 1.79 -8.37
C PRO A 210 -17.94 1.11 -8.80
N ILE A 211 -17.78 0.81 -10.09
CA ILE A 211 -16.56 0.24 -10.68
C ILE A 211 -15.41 1.26 -10.64
N LEU A 212 -15.71 2.55 -10.84
CA LEU A 212 -14.72 3.63 -10.82
C LEU A 212 -14.31 4.06 -9.41
N THR A 213 -15.16 3.92 -8.39
CA THR A 213 -14.91 4.52 -7.07
C THR A 213 -14.68 3.51 -5.94
N THR A 214 -15.72 2.81 -5.50
CA THR A 214 -15.77 2.22 -4.15
C THR A 214 -15.79 0.70 -4.14
N ASP A 215 -16.30 0.08 -5.19
CA ASP A 215 -16.58 -1.37 -5.19
C ASP A 215 -15.48 -2.21 -5.85
N GLN A 216 -14.31 -1.65 -6.18
CA GLN A 216 -13.25 -2.40 -6.88
C GLN A 216 -12.82 -3.66 -6.12
N SER A 217 -12.72 -3.59 -4.79
CA SER A 217 -12.36 -4.74 -3.95
C SER A 217 -13.49 -5.76 -3.85
N ALA A 218 -14.74 -5.31 -3.78
CA ALA A 218 -15.91 -6.18 -3.76
C ALA A 218 -16.11 -6.89 -5.11
N ILE A 219 -15.90 -6.18 -6.22
CA ILE A 219 -15.91 -6.72 -7.58
C ILE A 219 -14.79 -7.75 -7.75
N ALA A 220 -13.56 -7.44 -7.30
CA ALA A 220 -12.45 -8.39 -7.34
C ALA A 220 -12.75 -9.67 -6.54
N ALA A 221 -13.36 -9.54 -5.36
CA ALA A 221 -13.76 -10.68 -4.54
C ALA A 221 -14.83 -11.54 -5.21
N GLU A 222 -15.83 -10.92 -5.84
CA GLU A 222 -16.85 -11.64 -6.60
C GLU A 222 -16.26 -12.36 -7.82
N ILE A 223 -15.41 -11.67 -8.60
CA ILE A 223 -14.71 -12.27 -9.74
C ILE A 223 -13.90 -13.48 -9.28
N ARG A 224 -13.16 -13.36 -8.16
CA ARG A 224 -12.43 -14.49 -7.59
C ARG A 224 -13.35 -15.68 -7.29
N THR A 225 -14.50 -15.44 -6.65
CA THR A 225 -15.46 -16.51 -6.34
C THR A 225 -16.04 -17.14 -7.61
N LEU A 226 -16.39 -16.33 -8.61
CA LEU A 226 -16.94 -16.79 -9.88
C LEU A 226 -15.90 -17.59 -10.69
N MET A 227 -14.66 -17.11 -10.73
CA MET A 227 -13.54 -17.80 -11.37
C MET A 227 -13.26 -19.14 -10.68
N GLN A 228 -13.18 -19.16 -9.34
CA GLN A 228 -12.93 -20.40 -8.60
C GLN A 228 -14.04 -21.42 -8.87
N LYS A 229 -15.31 -21.00 -8.81
CA LYS A 229 -16.46 -21.87 -9.13
C LYS A 229 -16.36 -22.45 -10.54
N THR A 230 -16.07 -21.62 -11.54
CA THR A 230 -15.97 -22.07 -12.94
C THR A 230 -14.78 -23.01 -13.15
N LEU A 231 -13.64 -22.71 -12.53
CA LEU A 231 -12.44 -23.55 -12.57
C LEU A 231 -12.63 -24.87 -11.81
N ASP A 232 -13.42 -24.89 -10.74
CA ASP A 232 -13.79 -26.10 -10.01
C ASP A 232 -14.74 -26.98 -10.84
N ASP A 233 -15.71 -26.38 -11.54
CA ASP A 233 -16.63 -27.07 -12.45
C ASP A 233 -15.87 -27.76 -13.60
N TYR A 234 -14.82 -27.10 -14.11
CA TYR A 234 -13.91 -27.69 -15.09
C TYR A 234 -12.93 -28.70 -14.52
N LYS A 235 -12.93 -28.94 -13.20
CA LYS A 235 -11.93 -29.76 -12.50
C LYS A 235 -10.52 -29.33 -12.90
N SER A 236 -10.22 -28.07 -12.66
CA SER A 236 -8.96 -27.46 -13.08
C SER A 236 -7.75 -27.84 -12.25
N GLY A 237 -7.95 -28.21 -10.98
CA GLY A 237 -6.88 -28.27 -9.99
C GLY A 237 -6.20 -26.91 -9.72
N VAL A 238 -6.79 -25.78 -10.16
CA VAL A 238 -6.25 -24.43 -9.98
C VAL A 238 -6.93 -23.76 -8.79
N ASN A 239 -6.14 -23.06 -7.98
CA ASN A 239 -6.61 -22.25 -6.86
C ASN A 239 -6.33 -20.77 -7.13
N VAL A 240 -7.39 -19.96 -7.14
CA VAL A 240 -7.30 -18.52 -7.36
C VAL A 240 -6.99 -17.83 -6.03
N ARG A 241 -5.78 -17.28 -5.93
CA ARG A 241 -5.29 -16.63 -4.70
C ARG A 241 -5.82 -15.22 -4.58
N VAL A 242 -5.51 -14.38 -5.57
CA VAL A 242 -5.85 -12.97 -5.58
C VAL A 242 -6.30 -12.59 -6.97
N VAL A 243 -7.35 -11.78 -7.02
CA VAL A 243 -7.79 -11.08 -8.22
C VAL A 243 -7.69 -9.61 -7.89
N GLN A 244 -7.11 -8.80 -8.78
CA GLN A 244 -6.97 -7.37 -8.58
C GLN A 244 -7.32 -6.63 -9.86
N LEU A 245 -8.18 -5.62 -9.72
CA LEU A 245 -8.41 -4.64 -10.78
C LEU A 245 -7.31 -3.59 -10.66
N LEU A 246 -6.51 -3.42 -11.73
CA LEU A 246 -5.40 -2.48 -11.75
C LEU A 246 -5.83 -1.09 -12.24
N SER A 247 -6.69 -1.07 -13.24
CA SER A 247 -7.21 0.15 -13.86
C SER A 247 -8.67 -0.08 -14.23
N ALA A 248 -9.49 0.94 -14.03
CA ALA A 248 -10.88 0.99 -14.48
C ALA A 248 -11.15 2.43 -14.90
N LEU A 249 -11.03 2.72 -16.19
CA LEU A 249 -11.10 4.07 -16.73
C LEU A 249 -12.01 4.12 -17.97
N PRO A 250 -12.67 5.25 -18.24
CA PRO A 250 -13.31 5.45 -19.53
C PRO A 250 -12.28 5.46 -20.68
N PRO A 251 -12.68 5.04 -21.90
CA PRO A 251 -11.84 5.12 -23.09
C PRO A 251 -11.30 6.53 -23.30
N GLN A 252 -10.07 6.62 -23.83
CA GLN A 252 -9.36 7.89 -24.03
C GLN A 252 -10.18 8.91 -24.84
N GLN A 253 -10.99 8.43 -25.79
CA GLN A 253 -11.80 9.26 -26.69
C GLN A 253 -12.90 10.04 -25.95
N VAL A 254 -13.45 9.48 -24.86
CA VAL A 254 -14.60 10.06 -24.13
C VAL A 254 -14.23 10.57 -22.75
N ARG A 255 -13.01 10.27 -22.27
CA ARG A 255 -12.57 10.60 -20.92
C ARG A 255 -12.68 12.09 -20.61
N GLY A 256 -12.32 12.96 -21.55
CA GLY A 256 -12.42 14.42 -21.36
C GLY A 256 -13.86 14.84 -21.04
N SER A 257 -14.81 14.45 -21.88
CA SER A 257 -16.24 14.76 -21.68
C SER A 257 -16.80 14.12 -20.40
N PHE A 258 -16.37 12.92 -20.03
CA PHE A 258 -16.79 12.28 -18.78
C PHE A 258 -16.28 13.05 -17.55
N LEU A 259 -15.03 13.51 -17.57
CA LEU A 259 -14.46 14.34 -16.51
C LEU A 259 -15.17 15.70 -16.41
N ASP A 260 -15.53 16.30 -17.55
CA ASP A 260 -16.27 17.56 -17.59
C ASP A 260 -17.66 17.43 -16.94
N VAL A 261 -18.40 16.35 -17.20
CA VAL A 261 -19.71 16.10 -16.56
C VAL A 261 -19.56 15.93 -15.06
N ASN A 262 -18.54 15.19 -14.60
CA ASN A 262 -18.28 15.04 -13.17
C ASN A 262 -17.88 16.36 -12.51
N ALA A 263 -17.02 17.15 -13.17
CA ALA A 263 -16.64 18.48 -12.69
C ALA A 263 -17.87 19.39 -12.58
N ALA A 264 -18.76 19.38 -13.57
CA ALA A 264 -20.01 20.14 -13.55
C ALA A 264 -20.96 19.69 -12.42
N GLN A 265 -21.07 18.39 -12.14
CA GLN A 265 -21.88 17.88 -11.01
C GLN A 265 -21.28 18.27 -9.64
N GLN A 266 -19.95 18.24 -9.53
CA GLN A 266 -19.25 18.70 -8.32
C GLN A 266 -19.45 20.21 -8.12
N ASP A 267 -19.34 20.99 -9.19
CA ASP A 267 -19.61 22.43 -9.16
C ASP A 267 -21.06 22.74 -8.80
N GLN A 268 -22.02 22.01 -9.36
CA GLN A 268 -23.43 22.13 -9.00
C GLN A 268 -23.62 21.87 -7.49
N SER A 269 -23.04 20.79 -6.98
CA SER A 269 -23.12 20.42 -5.56
C SER A 269 -22.46 21.48 -4.67
N ARG A 270 -21.30 22.00 -5.10
CA ARG A 270 -20.57 23.08 -4.42
C ARG A 270 -21.42 24.35 -4.34
N VAL A 271 -21.97 24.81 -5.46
CA VAL A 271 -22.82 26.01 -5.51
C VAL A 271 -24.08 25.86 -4.66
N GLN A 272 -24.71 24.67 -4.66
CA GLN A 272 -25.85 24.40 -3.78
C GLN A 272 -25.46 24.46 -2.29
N ASN A 273 -24.31 23.90 -1.93
CA ASN A 273 -23.80 23.92 -0.56
C ASN A 273 -23.40 25.34 -0.12
N GLU A 274 -22.79 26.13 -1.00
CA GLU A 274 -22.47 27.54 -0.77
C GLU A 274 -23.75 28.36 -0.55
N ALA A 275 -24.77 28.19 -1.41
CA ALA A 275 -26.06 28.86 -1.27
C ALA A 275 -26.79 28.47 0.02
N ARG A 276 -26.75 27.18 0.38
CA ARG A 276 -27.30 26.68 1.65
C ARG A 276 -26.56 27.26 2.85
N THR A 277 -25.24 27.35 2.77
CA THR A 277 -24.40 27.95 3.83
C THR A 277 -24.71 29.43 3.98
N TYR A 278 -24.79 30.18 2.88
CA TYR A 278 -25.12 31.61 2.89
C TYR A 278 -26.50 31.87 3.50
N SER A 279 -27.53 31.15 3.06
CA SER A 279 -28.88 31.28 3.63
C SER A 279 -28.93 30.90 5.12
N SER A 280 -28.19 29.87 5.52
CA SER A 280 -28.08 29.43 6.91
C SER A 280 -27.28 30.40 7.78
N GLN A 281 -26.49 31.31 7.22
CA GLN A 281 -25.79 32.36 7.94
C GLN A 281 -26.62 33.65 8.01
N VAL A 282 -27.10 34.13 6.86
CA VAL A 282 -27.77 35.44 6.75
C VAL A 282 -29.10 35.47 7.51
N VAL A 283 -29.91 34.41 7.45
CA VAL A 283 -31.23 34.41 8.10
C VAL A 283 -31.11 34.43 9.63
N PRO A 284 -30.32 33.56 10.29
CA PRO A 284 -30.11 33.65 11.73
C PRO A 284 -29.41 34.94 12.17
N GLU A 285 -28.43 35.43 11.41
CA GLU A 285 -27.74 36.67 11.74
C GLU A 285 -28.69 37.88 11.68
N ALA A 286 -29.52 37.98 10.63
CA ALA A 286 -30.53 39.03 10.53
C ALA A 286 -31.55 38.96 11.66
N ARG A 287 -32.00 37.75 12.05
CA ARG A 287 -32.89 37.54 13.21
C ARG A 287 -32.21 37.94 14.52
N GLY A 288 -30.93 37.61 14.68
CA GLY A 288 -30.12 37.98 15.83
C GLY A 288 -29.99 39.50 15.97
N ARG A 289 -29.66 40.20 14.87
CA ARG A 289 -29.60 41.66 14.84
C ARG A 289 -30.96 42.30 15.15
N ALA A 290 -32.05 41.80 14.56
CA ALA A 290 -33.39 42.30 14.83
C ALA A 290 -33.78 42.13 16.30
N ALA A 291 -33.51 40.96 16.89
CA ALA A 291 -33.74 40.70 18.30
C ALA A 291 -32.88 41.60 19.19
N GLN A 292 -31.59 41.79 18.85
CA GLN A 292 -30.69 42.69 19.56
C GLN A 292 -31.23 44.13 19.57
N THR A 293 -31.61 44.69 18.42
CA THR A 293 -32.16 46.04 18.34
C THR A 293 -33.45 46.19 19.15
N LEU A 294 -34.32 45.19 19.13
CA LEU A 294 -35.56 45.19 19.93
C LEU A 294 -35.26 45.18 21.43
N GLN A 295 -34.32 44.32 21.86
CA GLN A 295 -33.87 44.27 23.26
C GLN A 295 -33.17 45.55 23.71
N GLU A 296 -32.37 46.19 22.85
CA GLU A 296 -31.74 47.49 23.13
C GLU A 296 -32.80 48.60 23.28
N ALA A 297 -33.84 48.59 22.44
CA ALA A 297 -34.94 49.54 22.53
C ALA A 297 -35.79 49.34 23.80
N GLU A 298 -36.09 48.09 24.17
CA GLU A 298 -36.77 47.74 25.42
C GLU A 298 -35.94 48.16 26.63
N ALA A 299 -34.64 47.84 26.64
CA ALA A 299 -33.73 48.24 27.71
C ALA A 299 -33.63 49.77 27.83
N TYR A 300 -33.63 50.50 26.71
CA TYR A 300 -33.64 51.96 26.72
C TYR A 300 -34.95 52.52 27.29
N ARG A 301 -36.10 52.01 26.84
CA ARG A 301 -37.42 52.39 27.37
C ARG A 301 -37.47 52.19 28.87
N ASP A 302 -37.10 50.99 29.33
CA ASP A 302 -37.17 50.62 30.74
C ASP A 302 -36.21 51.47 31.58
N ARG A 303 -35.01 51.77 31.06
CA ARG A 303 -34.06 52.70 31.68
C ARG A 303 -34.66 54.10 31.83
N VAL A 304 -35.26 54.65 30.77
CA VAL A 304 -35.85 56.00 30.79
C VAL A 304 -37.04 56.07 31.76
N VAL A 305 -37.90 55.06 31.77
CA VAL A 305 -39.04 54.98 32.72
C VAL A 305 -38.55 54.83 34.16
N ALA A 306 -37.56 53.96 34.40
CA ALA A 306 -36.98 53.77 35.72
C ALA A 306 -36.29 55.05 36.22
N GLU A 307 -35.52 55.74 35.37
CA GLU A 307 -34.88 57.00 35.71
C GLU A 307 -35.91 58.10 36.00
N ALA A 308 -36.91 58.27 35.14
CA ALA A 308 -37.97 59.26 35.35
C ALA A 308 -38.77 59.00 36.63
N SER A 309 -39.15 57.75 36.89
CA SER A 309 -39.86 57.37 38.14
C SER A 309 -38.99 57.55 39.38
N GLY A 310 -37.70 57.23 39.28
CA GLY A 310 -36.71 57.47 40.33
C GLY A 310 -36.54 58.96 40.64
N GLN A 311 -36.41 59.81 39.62
CA GLN A 311 -36.33 61.27 39.79
C GLN A 311 -37.63 61.85 40.35
N ALA A 312 -38.80 61.37 39.89
CA ALA A 312 -40.10 61.79 40.41
C ALA A 312 -40.26 61.40 41.89
N SER A 313 -39.94 60.16 42.26
CA SER A 313 -39.96 59.68 43.63
C SER A 313 -39.02 60.50 44.53
N ARG A 314 -37.80 60.74 44.06
CA ARG A 314 -36.82 61.61 44.73
C ARG A 314 -37.37 63.03 44.92
N PHE A 315 -37.97 63.62 43.89
CA PHE A 315 -38.55 64.96 43.97
C PHE A 315 -39.69 65.02 45.00
N THR A 316 -40.61 64.06 44.99
CA THR A 316 -41.72 63.98 45.95
C THR A 316 -41.19 63.87 47.39
N GLN A 317 -40.20 63.01 47.64
CA GLN A 317 -39.58 62.88 48.96
C GLN A 317 -38.94 64.20 49.43
N VAL A 318 -38.20 64.89 48.55
CA VAL A 318 -37.60 66.20 48.87
C VAL A 318 -38.68 67.26 49.12
N TYR A 319 -39.74 67.29 48.32
CA TYR A 319 -40.87 68.21 48.47
C TYR A 319 -41.61 68.00 49.81
N GLU A 320 -41.84 66.76 50.21
CA GLU A 320 -42.46 66.45 51.50
C GLU A 320 -41.64 66.97 52.69
N GLN A 321 -40.31 66.84 52.64
CA GLN A 321 -39.42 67.38 53.67
C GLN A 321 -39.38 68.92 53.63
N TYR A 322 -39.29 69.49 52.44
CA TYR A 322 -39.32 70.94 52.24
C TYR A 322 -40.60 71.58 52.80
N ARG A 323 -41.76 70.92 52.61
CA ARG A 323 -43.05 71.38 53.17
C ARG A 323 -43.07 71.38 54.70
N ARG A 324 -42.30 70.51 55.36
CA ARG A 324 -42.20 70.46 56.83
C ARG A 324 -41.27 71.54 57.38
N ALA A 325 -40.15 71.82 56.71
CA ALA A 325 -39.17 72.79 57.16
C ALA A 325 -38.44 73.45 55.96
N PRO A 326 -38.93 74.60 55.45
CA PRO A 326 -38.46 75.16 54.18
C PRO A 326 -37.05 75.75 54.25
N ASP A 327 -36.70 76.45 55.34
CA ASP A 327 -35.42 77.18 55.45
C ASP A 327 -34.22 76.23 55.54
N VAL A 328 -34.29 75.24 56.42
CA VAL A 328 -33.22 74.22 56.60
C VAL A 328 -33.02 73.36 55.35
N THR A 329 -34.09 73.06 54.61
CA THR A 329 -34.01 72.24 53.40
C THR A 329 -33.36 73.01 52.25
N ARG A 330 -33.63 74.32 52.12
CA ARG A 330 -32.97 75.18 51.13
C ARG A 330 -31.49 75.35 51.41
N GLU A 331 -31.14 75.64 52.66
CA GLU A 331 -29.74 75.83 53.05
C GLU A 331 -28.94 74.53 52.84
N ARG A 332 -29.50 73.37 53.22
CA ARG A 332 -28.90 72.07 52.93
C ARG A 332 -28.73 71.83 51.43
N MET A 333 -29.75 72.05 50.60
CA MET A 333 -29.65 71.88 49.15
C MET A 333 -28.58 72.80 48.54
N PHE A 334 -28.48 74.04 49.01
CA PHE A 334 -27.46 74.99 48.58
C PHE A 334 -26.06 74.51 48.96
N LEU A 335 -25.84 74.11 50.21
CA LEU A 335 -24.56 73.61 50.68
C LEU A 335 -24.16 72.31 49.96
N GLU A 336 -25.05 71.34 49.76
CA GLU A 336 -24.77 70.10 49.02
C GLU A 336 -24.46 70.38 47.54
N THR A 337 -25.13 71.36 46.94
CA THR A 337 -24.87 71.74 45.53
C THR A 337 -23.55 72.47 45.40
N MET A 338 -23.26 73.42 46.31
CA MET A 338 -21.98 74.12 46.37
C MET A 338 -20.84 73.16 46.72
N GLU A 339 -21.04 72.19 47.60
CA GLU A 339 -20.08 71.13 47.90
C GLU A 339 -19.76 70.31 46.64
N ARG A 340 -20.78 69.89 45.88
CA ARG A 340 -20.59 69.12 44.65
C ARG A 340 -19.86 69.92 43.56
N ILE A 341 -20.25 71.18 43.35
CA ILE A 341 -19.63 72.06 42.35
C ILE A 341 -18.20 72.41 42.77
N LEU A 342 -18.03 72.91 44.00
CA LEU A 342 -16.74 73.35 44.50
C LEU A 342 -15.81 72.15 44.80
N GLY A 343 -16.33 70.97 45.09
CA GLY A 343 -15.53 69.76 45.38
C GLY A 343 -14.70 69.26 44.19
N GLY A 344 -15.13 69.55 42.97
CA GLY A 344 -14.37 69.27 41.74
C GLY A 344 -13.54 70.45 41.22
N THR A 345 -13.47 71.55 41.96
CA THR A 345 -12.74 72.76 41.54
C THR A 345 -11.54 72.98 42.45
N ASP A 346 -10.37 73.30 41.90
CA ASP A 346 -9.18 73.63 42.69
C ASP A 346 -9.40 74.96 43.44
N LYS A 347 -9.46 74.91 44.78
CA LYS A 347 -9.71 76.08 45.62
C LYS A 347 -8.40 76.62 46.19
N ILE A 348 -8.20 77.94 46.08
CA ILE A 348 -7.11 78.65 46.76
C ILE A 348 -7.77 79.58 47.80
N ILE A 349 -7.53 79.31 49.08
CA ILE A 349 -8.07 80.09 50.20
C ILE A 349 -6.95 80.96 50.75
N ILE A 350 -7.13 82.28 50.70
CA ILE A 350 -6.17 83.27 51.22
C ILE A 350 -6.69 83.75 52.57
N ASP A 351 -6.03 83.35 53.66
CA ASP A 351 -6.31 83.85 55.01
C ASP A 351 -5.52 85.13 55.24
N GLN A 352 -6.21 86.25 55.45
CA GLN A 352 -5.57 87.55 55.65
C GLN A 352 -5.79 88.01 57.10
N PRO A 353 -4.83 87.77 58.01
CA PRO A 353 -4.93 88.27 59.37
C PRO A 353 -4.77 89.80 59.42
N ALA A 354 -5.59 90.45 60.23
CA ALA A 354 -5.59 91.89 60.43
C ALA A 354 -4.25 92.35 61.05
N GLY A 355 -3.34 92.87 60.23
CA GLY A 355 -2.18 93.65 60.68
C GLY A 355 -0.78 93.10 60.38
N GLY A 356 -0.49 92.62 59.16
CA GLY A 356 0.88 92.34 58.74
C GLY A 356 1.00 91.98 57.25
N HIS A 357 1.93 92.65 56.56
CA HIS A 357 2.32 92.58 55.13
C HIS A 357 1.64 91.55 54.20
N GLY A 358 0.91 92.08 53.22
CA GLY A 358 0.18 91.31 52.21
C GLY A 358 1.04 90.34 51.41
N VAL A 359 0.57 89.10 51.33
CA VAL A 359 1.07 88.08 50.43
C VAL A 359 0.66 88.50 49.01
N GLN A 360 1.62 88.86 48.14
CA GLN A 360 1.32 89.10 46.74
C GLN A 360 0.97 87.76 46.08
N PRO A 361 -0.20 87.63 45.42
CA PRO A 361 -0.56 86.39 44.72
C PRO A 361 0.42 86.15 43.55
N PHE A 362 1.39 85.26 43.73
CA PHE A 362 2.17 84.75 42.62
C PHE A 362 1.37 83.62 41.98
N LEU A 363 0.78 83.90 40.82
CA LEU A 363 0.11 82.91 39.98
C LEU A 363 1.14 82.39 38.96
N PRO A 364 1.84 81.26 39.20
CA PRO A 364 2.72 80.68 38.21
C PRO A 364 1.89 80.12 37.05
N LEU A 365 1.77 80.90 35.97
CA LEU A 365 1.09 80.50 34.73
C LEU A 365 1.72 79.25 34.07
N ASP A 366 2.96 78.92 34.42
CA ASP A 366 3.68 77.75 33.90
C ASP A 366 3.12 76.40 34.43
N GLN A 367 2.48 76.41 35.62
CA GLN A 367 1.97 75.18 36.23
C GLN A 367 0.52 74.83 35.84
N LEU A 368 -0.27 75.81 35.37
CA LEU A 368 -1.63 75.59 34.86
C LEU A 368 -1.69 74.81 33.54
N THR A 369 -0.58 74.76 32.80
CA THR A 369 -0.50 74.06 31.51
C THR A 369 0.01 72.62 31.64
N ARG A 370 0.53 72.21 32.81
CA ARG A 370 0.89 70.81 33.08
C ARG A 370 -0.37 70.00 33.37
N ARG A 371 -1.05 69.61 32.30
CA ARG A 371 -2.06 68.55 32.30
C ARG A 371 -1.42 67.30 32.93
N PRO A 372 -2.03 66.69 33.96
CA PRO A 372 -1.53 65.42 34.48
C PRO A 372 -1.54 64.41 33.34
N GLN A 373 -0.37 63.90 32.99
CA GLN A 373 -0.24 62.78 32.08
C GLN A 373 -0.89 61.59 32.78
N ALA A 374 -2.08 61.22 32.33
CA ALA A 374 -2.81 60.06 32.82
C ALA A 374 -1.90 58.83 32.72
N GLY A 375 -1.60 58.23 33.86
CA GLY A 375 -0.82 57.01 33.96
C GLY A 375 -1.45 55.92 33.10
N THR A 376 -0.67 55.44 32.15
CA THR A 376 -0.87 54.22 31.38
C THR A 376 -1.26 53.07 32.30
N THR A 377 -2.52 52.63 32.23
CA THR A 377 -2.92 51.34 32.77
C THR A 377 -2.32 50.27 31.88
N GLN A 378 -1.21 49.66 32.31
CA GLN A 378 -0.64 48.48 31.68
C GLN A 378 -1.68 47.35 31.71
N GLY A 379 -2.16 46.96 30.53
CA GLY A 379 -2.95 45.75 30.36
C GLY A 379 -2.08 44.53 30.65
N THR A 380 -2.43 43.81 31.72
CA THR A 380 -1.95 42.45 31.97
C THR A 380 -2.66 41.51 31.00
N THR A 381 -1.99 41.15 29.91
CA THR A 381 -2.38 40.03 29.04
C THR A 381 -2.39 38.72 29.81
N ARG A 382 -3.46 37.96 29.67
CA ARG A 382 -3.48 36.50 29.82
C ARG A 382 -3.96 35.91 28.52
#